data_AF-A0A2S7IUW6-F1
#
_entry.id   AF-A0A2S7IUW6-F1
#
_cell.length_a   1.000
_cell.length_b   1.000
_cell.length_c   1.000
_cell.angle_alpha   90.00
_cell.angle_beta   90.00
_cell.angle_gamma   90.00
#
_symmetry.space_group_name_H-M   'P 1'
#
loop_
_entity.id
_entity.type
_entity.pdbx_description
1 polymer ?
#
loop_
_entity_poly.entity_id
_entity_poly.type
_entity_poly.pdbx_seq_one_letter_code
_entity_poly.pdbx_strand_id
1 'polypeptide(L)' 'MQSRKLFAKGVAEGLTADEAYQRAGLEPNRGNAIRLKANENILKRIDEICFRVAKQADWKGRIEASYGR' A
#
# COMPACT_ATOMS: atom_id res chain seq x y z
N MET A 1 -2.71 9.09 -14.88
CA MET A 1 -3.47 8.90 -13.61
C MET A 1 -3.14 7.56 -12.88
N GLN A 2 -1.94 6.96 -13.09
CA GLN A 2 -1.53 5.69 -12.45
C GLN A 2 -0.72 5.87 -11.16
N SER A 3 -0.03 7.00 -11.00
CA SER A 3 0.96 7.21 -9.94
C SER A 3 0.35 7.19 -8.52
N ARG A 4 -0.90 7.62 -8.37
CA ARG A 4 -1.66 7.56 -7.10
C ARG A 4 -1.91 6.13 -6.63
N LYS A 5 -2.21 5.22 -7.57
CA LYS A 5 -2.46 3.80 -7.27
C LYS A 5 -1.17 3.09 -6.90
N LEU A 6 -0.08 3.39 -7.60
CA LEU A 6 1.26 2.86 -7.31
C LEU A 6 1.79 3.36 -5.96
N PHE A 7 1.58 4.64 -5.65
CA PHE A 7 1.90 5.22 -4.35
C PHE A 7 1.14 4.51 -3.22
N ALA A 8 -0.20 4.37 -3.34
CA ALA A 8 -1.01 3.69 -2.33
C ALA A 8 -0.59 2.23 -2.13
N LYS A 9 -0.24 1.52 -3.22
CA LYS A 9 0.29 0.17 -3.16
C LYS A 9 1.63 0.13 -2.41
N GLY A 10 2.58 1.00 -2.75
CA GLY A 10 3.89 1.04 -2.09
C GLY A 10 3.78 1.31 -0.60
N VAL A 11 2.91 2.26 -0.20
CA VAL A 11 2.67 2.54 1.22
C VAL A 11 2.03 1.34 1.93
N ALA A 12 1.08 0.66 1.29
CA ALA A 12 0.46 -0.54 1.86
C ALA A 12 1.43 -1.75 1.94
N GLU A 13 2.46 -1.78 1.11
CA GLU A 13 3.57 -2.75 1.16
C GLU A 13 4.61 -2.40 2.26
N GLY A 14 4.42 -1.29 2.98
CA GLY A 14 5.29 -0.86 4.08
C GLY A 14 6.39 0.13 3.69
N LEU A 15 6.40 0.63 2.45
CA LEU A 15 7.37 1.65 2.01
C LEU A 15 7.04 3.02 2.62
N THR A 16 8.07 3.83 2.83
CA THR A 16 7.86 5.23 3.21
C THR A 16 7.22 6.02 2.07
N ALA A 17 6.57 7.15 2.39
CA ALA A 17 5.92 7.97 1.37
C ALA A 17 6.91 8.44 0.29
N ASP A 18 8.15 8.72 0.63
CA ASP A 18 9.19 9.12 -0.33
C ASP A 18 9.51 7.97 -1.31
N GLU A 19 9.76 6.77 -0.78
CA GLU A 19 10.03 5.57 -1.57
C GLU A 19 8.85 5.17 -2.46
N ALA A 20 7.63 5.21 -1.92
CA ALA A 20 6.41 4.93 -2.68
C ALA A 20 6.19 5.96 -3.80
N TYR A 21 6.61 7.21 -3.60
CA TYR A 21 6.50 8.28 -4.58
C TYR A 21 7.54 8.12 -5.70
N GLN A 22 8.77 7.79 -5.35
CA GLN A 22 9.82 7.44 -6.32
C GLN A 22 9.44 6.20 -7.13
N ARG A 23 8.94 5.15 -6.46
CA ARG A 23 8.48 3.91 -7.11
C ARG A 23 7.27 4.13 -8.02
N ALA A 24 6.47 5.17 -7.78
CA ALA A 24 5.40 5.60 -8.66
C ALA A 24 5.89 6.37 -9.91
N GLY A 25 7.20 6.55 -10.06
CA GLY A 25 7.82 7.26 -11.20
C GLY A 25 7.60 8.77 -11.15
N LEU A 26 7.33 9.33 -9.96
CA LEU A 26 7.14 10.76 -9.78
C LEU A 26 8.46 11.40 -9.35
N GLU A 27 8.73 12.60 -9.86
CA GLU A 27 9.92 13.38 -9.45
C GLU A 27 9.93 13.57 -7.93
N PRO A 28 11.07 13.34 -7.26
CA PRO A 28 11.17 13.38 -5.81
C PRO A 28 10.78 14.77 -5.28
N ASN A 29 9.56 14.88 -4.77
CA ASN A 29 9.03 16.10 -4.19
C ASN A 29 8.28 15.74 -2.91
N ARG A 30 8.98 15.88 -1.78
CA ARG A 30 8.45 15.55 -0.44
C ARG A 30 7.18 16.33 -0.11
N GLY A 31 7.06 17.59 -0.54
CA GLY A 31 5.86 18.40 -0.33
C GLY A 31 4.64 17.80 -1.03
N ASN A 32 4.80 17.35 -2.28
CA ASN A 32 3.74 16.69 -3.03
C ASN A 32 3.42 15.31 -2.47
N ALA A 33 4.43 14.54 -2.05
CA ALA A 33 4.23 13.24 -1.42
C ALA A 33 3.42 13.35 -0.11
N ILE A 34 3.72 14.36 0.74
CA ILE A 34 2.99 14.62 1.98
C ILE A 34 1.53 15.00 1.68
N ARG A 35 1.30 15.91 0.72
CA ARG A 35 -0.07 16.30 0.32
C ARG A 35 -0.84 15.12 -0.27
N LEU A 36 -0.17 14.23 -1.00
CA LEU A 36 -0.79 13.04 -1.56
C LEU A 36 -1.13 12.02 -0.48
N LYS A 37 -0.25 11.83 0.51
CA LYS A 37 -0.51 10.97 1.68
C LYS A 37 -1.69 11.46 2.52
N ALA A 38 -1.84 12.77 2.66
CA ALA A 38 -2.96 13.38 3.39
C ALA A 38 -4.30 13.33 2.63
N ASN A 39 -4.32 12.88 1.37
CA ASN A 39 -5.54 12.81 0.59
C ASN A 39 -6.43 11.64 1.04
N GLU A 40 -7.67 11.92 1.41
CA GLU A 40 -8.61 10.91 1.91
C GLU A 40 -8.84 9.75 0.93
N ASN A 41 -8.86 10.00 -0.38
CA ASN A 41 -9.03 8.93 -1.36
C ASN A 41 -7.82 8.00 -1.42
N ILE A 42 -6.61 8.54 -1.18
CA ILE A 42 -5.38 7.74 -1.09
C ILE A 42 -5.39 6.93 0.20
N LEU A 43 -5.79 7.54 1.33
CA LEU A 43 -5.90 6.85 2.62
C LEU A 43 -6.90 5.70 2.57
N LYS A 44 -8.11 5.95 2.06
CA LYS A 44 -9.11 4.89 1.81
C LYS A 44 -8.53 3.77 0.96
N ARG A 45 -7.78 4.11 -0.09
CA ARG A 45 -7.18 3.11 -0.95
C ARG A 45 -6.09 2.28 -0.27
N ILE A 46 -5.29 2.90 0.58
CA ILE A 46 -4.27 2.21 1.38
C ILE A 46 -4.96 1.23 2.34
N ASP A 47 -6.01 1.68 3.03
CA ASP A 47 -6.79 0.86 3.96
C ASP A 47 -7.44 -0.35 3.26
N GLU A 48 -8.09 -0.12 2.11
CA GLU A 48 -8.64 -1.20 1.28
C GLU A 48 -7.58 -2.25 0.90
N ILE A 49 -6.38 -1.81 0.52
CA ILE A 49 -5.29 -2.73 0.14
C ILE A 49 -4.78 -3.48 1.37
N CYS A 50 -4.56 -2.79 2.48
CA CYS A 50 -4.10 -3.38 3.73
C CYS A 50 -5.09 -4.43 4.24
N PHE A 51 -6.39 -4.12 4.25
CA PHE A 51 -7.45 -5.05 4.63
C PHE A 51 -7.47 -6.30 3.75
N ARG A 52 -7.31 -6.15 2.42
CA ARG A 52 -7.23 -7.28 1.48
C ARG A 52 -6.00 -8.14 1.71
N VAL A 53 -4.85 -7.53 2.01
CA VAL A 53 -3.61 -8.27 2.29
C VAL A 53 -3.73 -9.00 3.63
N ALA A 54 -4.25 -8.35 4.66
CA ALA A 54 -4.49 -8.96 5.97
C ALA A 54 -5.44 -10.18 5.86
N LYS A 55 -6.54 -10.05 5.11
CA LYS A 55 -7.46 -11.16 4.85
C LYS A 55 -6.81 -12.32 4.08
N GLN A 56 -5.92 -12.03 3.13
CA GLN A 56 -5.15 -13.06 2.42
C GLN A 56 -4.12 -13.74 3.34
N ALA A 57 -3.46 -12.98 4.22
CA ALA A 57 -2.51 -13.51 5.19
C ALA A 57 -3.20 -14.47 6.18
N ASP A 58 -4.38 -14.09 6.68
CA ASP A 58 -5.21 -14.93 7.55
C ASP A 58 -5.64 -16.23 6.85
N TRP A 59 -6.17 -16.13 5.63
CA TRP A 59 -6.53 -17.29 4.81
C TRP A 59 -5.34 -18.23 4.55
N LYS A 60 -4.17 -17.67 4.22
CA LYS A 60 -2.96 -18.44 3.96
C LYS A 60 -2.48 -19.17 5.21
N GLY A 61 -2.41 -18.49 6.36
CA GLY A 61 -2.03 -19.10 7.63
C GLY A 61 -2.98 -20.23 8.04
N ARG A 62 -4.28 -20.09 7.76
CA ARG A 62 -5.28 -21.13 8.03
C ARG A 62 -5.15 -22.35 7.11
N ILE A 63 -4.80 -22.18 5.84
CA ILE A 63 -4.51 -23.31 4.93
C ILE A 63 -3.23 -24.03 5.38
N GLU A 64 -2.16 -23.29 5.65
CA GLU A 64 -0.88 -23.86 6.07
C GLU A 64 -1.03 -24.65 7.39
N ALA A 65 -1.84 -24.14 8.33
CA ALA A 65 -2.18 -24.86 9.56
C ALA A 65 -3.07 -26.10 9.33
N SER A 66 -3.87 -26.12 8.26
CA SER A 66 -4.78 -27.24 7.95
C SER A 66 -4.10 -28.38 7.18
N TYR A 67 -3.01 -28.12 6.45
CA TYR A 67 -2.24 -29.13 5.71
C TYR A 67 -0.94 -29.55 6.45
N GLY A 68 -0.68 -28.99 7.63
CA GLY A 68 0.51 -29.24 8.43
C GLY A 68 0.27 -30.06 9.69
N ARG A 69 -0.03 -31.36 9.54
CA ARG A 69 0.64 -32.45 10.29
C ARG A 69 0.29 -33.82 9.72
#